data_AF-A0A6I2QSH9-F1
#
_entry.id   AF-A0A6I2QSH9-F1
#
_cell.length_a   1.000
_cell.length_b   1.000
_cell.length_c   1.000
_cell.angle_alpha   90.00
_cell.angle_beta   90.00
_cell.angle_gamma   90.00
#
_symmetry.space_group_name_H-M   'P 1'
#
loop_
_entity.id
_entity.type
_entity.pdbx_description
1 polymer ?
#
loop_
_entity_poly.entity_id
_entity_poly.type
_entity_poly.pdbx_seq_one_letter_code
_entity_poly.pdbx_strand_id
1 'polypeptide(L)'
;MKEAHEEGNSFANVNPSKSNWISGFFGISGFKINCVANFDFAMVELYLGKVKKEENKKAFDMLIRYKDDIEKALGVSLVWSREDDMKTSKISYKLNNVSIKNETDWLQMAKFHAEWSKKFYDVIVPYLRNF
;
A
#
# COMPACT_ATOMS: atom_id res chain seq x y z
N MET A 1 -11.39 -7.40 -2.06
CA MET A 1 -10.35 -7.26 -1.02
C MET A 1 -10.15 -8.56 -0.25
N LYS A 2 -11.16 -9.12 0.44
CA LYS A 2 -11.02 -10.41 1.16
C LYS A 2 -10.69 -11.59 0.23
N GLU A 3 -11.49 -11.78 -0.83
CA GLU A 3 -11.29 -12.84 -1.83
C GLU A 3 -9.91 -12.77 -2.53
N ALA A 4 -9.36 -11.57 -2.71
CA ALA A 4 -8.05 -11.39 -3.34
C ALA A 4 -6.86 -11.79 -2.42
N HIS A 5 -7.10 -12.01 -1.12
CA HIS A 5 -6.05 -12.22 -0.12
C HIS A 5 -6.28 -13.48 0.74
N GLU A 6 -6.99 -14.49 0.21
CA GLU A 6 -7.34 -15.71 0.95
C GLU A 6 -6.11 -16.49 1.47
N GLU A 7 -5.02 -16.55 0.71
CA GLU A 7 -3.81 -17.28 1.11
C GLU A 7 -2.94 -16.53 2.13
N GLY A 8 -3.08 -15.20 2.25
CA GLY A 8 -2.23 -14.33 3.08
C GLY A 8 -2.90 -13.72 4.31
N ASN A 9 -4.20 -13.96 4.48
CA ASN A 9 -5.07 -13.47 5.58
C ASN A 9 -4.99 -11.95 5.86
N SER A 10 -4.42 -11.16 4.94
CA SER A 10 -3.98 -9.78 5.22
C SER A 10 -5.14 -8.82 5.44
N PHE A 11 -6.32 -9.12 4.90
CA PHE A 11 -7.54 -8.32 5.03
C PHE A 11 -8.71 -9.08 5.71
N ALA A 12 -8.42 -10.20 6.38
CA ALA A 12 -9.45 -11.08 6.94
C ALA A 12 -10.38 -10.38 7.95
N ASN A 13 -9.83 -9.47 8.76
CA ASN A 13 -10.53 -8.77 9.84
C ASN A 13 -11.03 -7.37 9.47
N VAL A 14 -11.10 -7.04 8.17
CA VAL A 14 -11.63 -5.73 7.75
C VAL A 14 -13.16 -5.71 7.85
N ASN A 15 -13.67 -4.71 8.57
CA ASN A 15 -15.08 -4.36 8.66
C ASN A 15 -15.36 -3.04 7.90
N PRO A 16 -16.58 -2.80 7.41
CA PRO A 16 -16.97 -1.50 6.87
C PRO A 16 -16.76 -0.42 7.95
N SER A 17 -16.02 0.64 7.64
CA SER A 17 -15.75 1.74 8.57
C SER A 17 -15.97 3.09 7.91
N LYS A 18 -16.20 4.14 8.71
CA LYS A 18 -16.28 5.54 8.23
C LYS A 18 -14.91 6.13 7.88
N SER A 19 -13.81 5.39 8.04
CA SER A 19 -12.47 5.82 7.66
C SER A 19 -12.28 5.68 6.14
N ASN A 20 -11.58 6.63 5.55
CA ASN A 20 -11.21 6.62 4.14
C ASN A 20 -10.03 5.68 3.82
N TRP A 21 -9.53 4.89 4.79
CA TRP A 21 -8.50 3.90 4.53
C TRP A 21 -8.79 2.52 5.14
N ILE A 22 -8.31 1.49 4.47
CA ILE A 22 -8.30 0.09 4.94
C ILE A 22 -6.86 -0.41 4.94
N SER A 23 -6.42 -1.04 6.01
CA SER A 23 -5.06 -1.59 6.14
C SER A 23 -5.06 -3.11 6.04
N GLY A 24 -4.17 -3.66 5.22
CA GLY A 24 -3.80 -5.07 5.18
C GLY A 24 -2.49 -5.32 5.92
N PHE A 25 -2.47 -6.35 6.77
CA PHE A 25 -1.31 -6.74 7.57
C PHE A 25 -0.68 -8.02 7.03
N PHE A 26 0.63 -8.02 6.83
CA PHE A 26 1.36 -9.14 6.21
C PHE A 26 2.45 -9.73 7.11
N GLY A 27 2.26 -9.68 8.43
CA GLY A 27 3.13 -10.35 9.41
C GLY A 27 4.35 -9.55 9.89
N ILE A 28 4.59 -8.34 9.36
CA ILE A 28 5.69 -7.47 9.81
C ILE A 28 5.14 -6.30 10.62
N SER A 29 5.39 -6.31 11.93
CA SER A 29 4.90 -5.25 12.83
C SER A 29 5.40 -3.86 12.41
N GLY A 30 4.49 -2.89 12.34
CA GLY A 30 4.76 -1.51 11.94
C GLY A 30 4.70 -1.25 10.43
N PHE A 31 4.65 -2.29 9.59
CA PHE A 31 4.49 -2.15 8.14
C PHE A 31 3.09 -2.60 7.71
N LYS A 32 2.49 -1.88 6.76
CA LYS A 32 1.11 -2.11 6.32
C LYS A 32 0.94 -1.79 4.84
N ILE A 33 0.01 -2.45 4.17
CA ILE A 33 -0.51 -1.99 2.87
C ILE A 33 -1.81 -1.27 3.15
N ASN A 34 -1.88 0.04 2.88
CA ASN A 34 -3.11 0.80 3.03
C ASN A 34 -3.76 1.03 1.66
N CYS A 35 -5.09 0.92 1.62
CA CYS A 35 -5.92 1.35 0.50
C CYS A 35 -6.68 2.59 0.96
N VAL A 36 -6.49 3.72 0.27
CA VAL A 36 -7.07 5.02 0.60
C VAL A 36 -8.06 5.44 -0.49
N ALA A 37 -9.26 5.87 -0.11
CA ALA A 37 -10.31 6.37 -0.99
C ALA A 37 -10.61 7.84 -0.67
N ASN A 38 -10.24 8.77 -1.54
CA ASN A 38 -10.41 10.22 -1.32
C ASN A 38 -11.42 10.84 -2.29
N PHE A 39 -11.61 12.15 -2.16
CA PHE A 39 -12.53 12.93 -2.98
C PHE A 39 -12.07 13.13 -4.42
N ASP A 40 -10.81 12.88 -4.72
CA ASP A 40 -10.16 13.15 -6.01
C ASP A 40 -9.24 12.01 -6.50
N PHE A 41 -8.99 11.00 -5.66
CA PHE A 41 -8.20 9.83 -6.02
C PHE A 41 -8.51 8.60 -5.16
N ALA A 42 -8.12 7.43 -5.67
CA ALA A 42 -7.85 6.23 -4.87
C ALA A 42 -6.35 5.95 -4.85
N MET A 43 -5.82 5.41 -3.75
CA MET A 43 -4.39 5.13 -3.61
C MET A 43 -4.16 3.79 -2.91
N VAL A 44 -3.11 3.08 -3.31
CA VAL A 44 -2.49 2.05 -2.50
C VAL A 44 -1.14 2.56 -2.01
N GLU A 45 -0.79 2.30 -0.76
CA GLU A 45 0.53 2.61 -0.22
C GLU A 45 1.08 1.44 0.61
N LEU A 46 2.38 1.17 0.45
CA LEU A 46 3.16 0.51 1.48
C LEU A 46 3.56 1.57 2.50
N TYR A 47 3.05 1.42 3.71
CA TYR A 47 3.32 2.28 4.85
C TYR A 47 4.41 1.66 5.73
N LEU A 48 5.53 2.37 5.92
CA LEU A 48 6.63 1.98 6.79
C LEU A 48 6.62 2.86 8.05
N GLY A 49 6.09 2.34 9.16
CA GLY A 49 5.90 3.13 10.37
C GLY A 49 6.03 2.36 11.68
N LYS A 50 7.14 1.64 11.85
CA LYS A 50 7.64 1.14 13.14
C LYS A 50 7.89 2.30 14.12
N VAL A 51 8.08 1.94 15.40
CA VAL A 51 8.30 2.88 16.50
C VAL A 51 9.56 3.71 16.27
N LYS A 52 10.67 3.07 15.86
CA LYS A 52 11.93 3.74 15.56
C LYS A 52 11.95 4.26 14.13
N LYS A 53 12.23 5.55 13.97
CA LYS A 53 12.30 6.22 12.65
C LYS A 53 13.35 5.57 11.76
N GLU A 54 14.49 5.21 12.34
CA GLU A 54 15.65 4.63 11.68
C GLU A 54 15.31 3.30 11.00
N GLU A 55 14.45 2.48 11.61
CA GLU A 55 14.00 1.21 11.01
C GLU A 55 13.15 1.47 9.76
N ASN A 56 12.30 2.50 9.77
CA ASN A 56 11.49 2.86 8.61
C ASN A 56 12.37 3.36 7.46
N LYS A 57 13.39 4.17 7.77
CA LYS A 57 14.35 4.65 6.77
C LYS A 57 15.21 3.52 6.22
N LYS A 58 15.71 2.63 7.08
CA LYS A 58 16.48 1.45 6.68
C LYS A 58 15.67 0.54 5.74
N ALA A 59 14.39 0.31 6.03
CA ALA A 59 13.51 -0.46 5.16
C ALA A 59 13.31 0.22 3.80
N PHE A 60 13.08 1.54 3.80
CA PHE A 60 12.97 2.31 2.57
C PHE A 60 14.26 2.26 1.74
N ASP A 61 15.42 2.49 2.36
CA ASP A 61 16.74 2.48 1.72
C ASP A 61 17.12 1.08 1.20
N MET A 62 16.53 0.02 1.78
CA MET A 62 16.62 -1.32 1.22
C MET A 62 15.74 -1.48 -0.02
N LEU A 63 14.48 -1.04 0.03
CA LEU A 63 13.54 -1.19 -1.08
C LEU A 63 13.91 -0.35 -2.31
N ILE A 64 14.40 0.88 -2.11
CA ILE A 64 14.74 1.79 -3.22
C ILE A 64 15.86 1.24 -4.11
N ARG A 65 16.72 0.35 -3.58
CA ARG A 65 17.75 -0.36 -4.36
C ARG A 65 17.17 -1.31 -5.42
N TYR A 66 15.91 -1.73 -5.24
CA TYR A 66 15.17 -2.58 -6.17
C TYR A 66 14.08 -1.80 -6.90
N LYS A 67 14.15 -0.46 -6.93
CA LYS A 67 13.13 0.41 -7.54
C LYS A 67 12.78 -0.04 -8.96
N ASP A 68 13.79 -0.20 -9.81
CA ASP A 68 13.58 -0.50 -11.23
C ASP A 68 12.95 -1.89 -11.41
N ASP A 69 13.38 -2.89 -10.63
CA ASP A 69 12.81 -4.24 -10.67
C ASP A 69 11.35 -4.25 -10.21
N ILE A 70 11.05 -3.52 -9.13
CA ILE A 70 9.70 -3.40 -8.57
C ILE A 70 8.77 -2.68 -9.57
N GLU A 71 9.20 -1.54 -10.11
CA GLU A 71 8.40 -0.77 -11.08
C GLU A 71 8.20 -1.55 -12.39
N LYS A 72 9.22 -2.28 -12.84
CA LYS A 72 9.12 -3.18 -14.01
C LYS A 72 8.14 -4.33 -13.76
N ALA A 73 8.18 -4.97 -12.59
CA ALA A 73 7.26 -6.05 -12.24
C ALA A 73 5.81 -5.58 -12.12
N LEU A 74 5.60 -4.34 -11.65
CA LEU A 74 4.27 -3.73 -11.52
C LEU A 74 3.78 -3.07 -12.81
N GLY A 75 4.68 -2.81 -13.77
CA GLY A 75 4.39 -2.15 -15.04
C GLY A 75 4.03 -0.67 -14.91
N VAL A 76 4.38 -0.02 -13.78
CA VAL A 76 4.07 1.38 -13.50
C VAL A 76 5.19 2.05 -12.72
N SER A 77 5.32 3.37 -12.85
CA SER A 77 6.15 4.18 -11.95
C SER A 77 5.41 4.41 -10.64
N LEU A 78 6.13 4.27 -9.52
CA LEU A 78 5.61 4.49 -8.18
C LEU A 78 6.10 5.84 -7.64
N VAL A 79 5.39 6.34 -6.63
CA VAL A 79 5.86 7.48 -5.83
C VAL A 79 6.61 6.94 -4.61
N TRP A 80 7.90 7.28 -4.53
CA TRP A 80 8.81 6.85 -3.47
C TRP A 80 9.07 8.03 -2.52
N SER A 81 8.51 7.96 -1.32
CA SER A 81 8.57 9.04 -0.33
C SER A 81 9.34 8.57 0.90
N ARG A 82 10.63 8.91 0.96
CA ARG A 82 11.44 8.63 2.16
C ARG A 82 10.97 9.46 3.35
N GLU A 83 10.51 10.69 3.13
CA GLU A 83 10.04 11.65 4.14
C GLU A 83 11.06 11.87 5.29
N ASP A 84 12.24 12.40 4.99
CA ASP A 84 13.37 12.46 5.93
C ASP A 84 13.08 13.13 7.27
N ASP A 85 12.23 14.15 7.28
CA ASP A 85 11.82 14.84 8.51
C ASP A 85 10.76 14.05 9.30
N MET A 86 9.98 13.22 8.62
CA MET A 86 8.89 12.44 9.21
C MET A 86 9.39 11.08 9.75
N LYS A 87 8.64 10.51 10.70
CA LYS A 87 8.90 9.15 11.20
C LYS A 87 8.71 8.09 10.12
N THR A 88 7.74 8.30 9.24
CA THR A 88 7.25 7.32 8.27
C THR A 88 8.03 7.37 6.97
N SER A 89 7.94 6.29 6.20
CA SER A 89 8.28 6.31 4.77
C SER A 89 7.17 5.60 4.01
N LYS A 90 6.99 5.94 2.74
CA LYS A 90 5.90 5.40 1.92
C LYS A 90 6.35 5.09 0.50
N ILE A 91 5.76 4.05 -0.09
CA ILE A 91 5.79 3.79 -1.52
C ILE A 91 4.33 3.72 -1.95
N SER A 92 3.92 4.46 -2.97
CA SER A 92 2.50 4.58 -3.31
C SER A 92 2.21 4.61 -4.81
N TYR A 93 0.99 4.22 -5.15
CA TYR A 93 0.44 4.33 -6.50
C TYR A 93 -1.01 4.85 -6.43
N LYS A 94 -1.35 5.77 -7.31
CA LYS A 94 -2.65 6.47 -7.31
C LYS A 94 -3.42 6.23 -8.60
N LEU A 95 -4.72 6.01 -8.45
CA LEU A 95 -5.71 6.20 -9.48
C LEU A 95 -6.34 7.59 -9.28
N ASN A 96 -6.06 8.50 -10.20
CA ASN A 96 -6.62 9.86 -10.17
C ASN A 96 -8.01 9.90 -10.85
N ASN A 97 -8.71 11.03 -10.71
CA ASN A 97 -10.00 11.31 -11.36
C ASN A 97 -11.12 10.35 -10.95
N VAL A 98 -11.09 9.91 -9.70
CA VAL A 98 -12.16 9.12 -9.06
C VAL A 98 -12.51 9.77 -7.73
N SER A 99 -13.78 9.71 -7.33
CA SER A 99 -14.24 10.35 -6.11
C SER A 99 -15.14 9.46 -5.28
N ILE A 100 -14.95 9.46 -3.96
CA ILE A 100 -15.95 8.89 -3.04
C ILE A 100 -17.33 9.58 -3.11
N LYS A 101 -17.44 10.78 -3.69
CA LYS A 101 -18.73 11.45 -3.92
C LYS A 101 -19.50 10.88 -5.10
N ASN A 102 -18.84 10.20 -6.02
CA ASN A 102 -19.44 9.66 -7.24
C ASN A 102 -19.61 8.16 -7.08
N GLU A 103 -20.84 7.70 -6.85
CA GLU A 103 -21.12 6.27 -6.63
C GLU A 103 -20.71 5.38 -7.82
N THR A 104 -20.71 5.93 -9.03
CA THR A 104 -20.23 5.27 -10.25
C THR A 104 -18.75 4.89 -10.17
N ASP A 105 -17.95 5.65 -9.40
CA ASP A 105 -16.52 5.45 -9.26
C ASP A 105 -16.20 4.38 -8.21
N TRP A 106 -17.12 4.09 -7.29
CA TRP A 106 -16.88 3.20 -6.15
C TRP A 106 -16.46 1.79 -6.60
N LEU A 107 -17.11 1.25 -7.64
CA LEU A 107 -16.76 -0.06 -8.17
C LEU A 107 -15.34 -0.05 -8.76
N GLN A 108 -14.95 1.03 -9.45
CA GLN A 108 -13.61 1.18 -10.00
C GLN A 108 -12.57 1.31 -8.88
N MET A 109 -12.83 2.12 -7.85
CA MET A 109 -11.95 2.28 -6.69
C MET A 109 -11.77 0.95 -5.94
N ALA A 110 -12.85 0.21 -5.73
CA ALA A 110 -12.81 -1.09 -5.05
C ALA A 110 -12.01 -2.13 -5.85
N LYS A 111 -12.19 -2.19 -7.18
CA LYS A 111 -11.39 -3.04 -8.09
C LYS A 111 -9.92 -2.64 -8.04
N PHE A 112 -9.63 -1.35 -8.15
CA PHE A 112 -8.28 -0.80 -8.03
C PHE A 112 -7.62 -1.21 -6.71
N HIS A 113 -8.28 -1.02 -5.57
CA HIS A 113 -7.74 -1.42 -4.27
C HIS A 113 -7.51 -2.92 -4.15
N ALA A 114 -8.45 -3.75 -4.61
CA ALA A 114 -8.30 -5.21 -4.56
C ALA A 114 -7.10 -5.68 -5.39
N GLU A 115 -6.98 -5.20 -6.62
CA GLU A 115 -5.89 -5.55 -7.52
C GLU A 115 -4.54 -5.04 -7.02
N TRP A 116 -4.47 -3.74 -6.70
CA TRP A 116 -3.20 -3.09 -6.40
C TRP A 116 -2.67 -3.41 -5.01
N SER A 117 -3.54 -3.67 -4.02
CA SER A 117 -3.09 -4.20 -2.73
C SER A 117 -2.46 -5.58 -2.87
N LYS A 118 -3.01 -6.44 -3.73
CA LYS A 118 -2.43 -7.76 -4.03
C LYS A 118 -1.10 -7.62 -4.75
N LYS A 119 -1.02 -6.79 -5.79
CA LYS A 119 0.23 -6.52 -6.51
C LYS A 119 1.33 -5.99 -5.60
N PHE A 120 1.01 -5.04 -4.71
CA PHE A 120 1.96 -4.54 -3.71
C PHE A 120 2.42 -5.63 -2.75
N TYR A 121 1.50 -6.49 -2.30
CA TYR A 121 1.84 -7.65 -1.47
C TYR A 121 2.79 -8.59 -2.21
N ASP A 122 2.39 -9.07 -3.39
CA ASP A 122 3.12 -10.11 -4.12
C ASP A 122 4.51 -9.62 -4.57
N VAL A 123 4.64 -8.36 -4.97
CA VAL A 123 5.91 -7.82 -5.51
C VAL A 123 6.81 -7.25 -4.42
N ILE A 124 6.29 -6.46 -3.48
CA ILE A 124 7.14 -5.66 -2.58
C ILE A 124 7.40 -6.39 -1.25
N VAL A 125 6.42 -7.11 -0.69
CA VAL A 125 6.57 -7.78 0.61
C VAL A 125 7.68 -8.84 0.64
N PRO A 126 7.96 -9.62 -0.44
CA PRO A 126 9.09 -10.55 -0.44
C PRO A 126 10.43 -9.92 -0.05
N TYR A 127 10.69 -8.67 -0.48
CA TYR A 127 11.91 -7.94 -0.12
C TYR A 127 11.99 -7.60 1.37
N LEU A 128 10.85 -7.55 2.07
CA LEU A 128 10.74 -7.20 3.49
C LEU A 128 10.78 -8.40 4.43
N ARG A 129 10.66 -9.65 3.93
CA ARG A 129 10.57 -10.84 4.80
C ARG A 129 11.82 -11.11 5.64
N ASN A 130 12.95 -10.52 5.26
CA ASN A 130 14.24 -10.63 5.97
C ASN A 130 14.63 -9.32 6.71
N PHE A 131 13.69 -8.38 6.88
CA PHE A 131 13.92 -7.10 7.56
C PHE A 131 13.74 -7.23 9.08
#